data_AF-A0A954SAN4-F1
#
_entry.id   AF-A0A954SAN4-F1
#
_cell.length_a   1.000
_cell.length_b   1.000
_cell.length_c   1.000
_cell.angle_alpha   90.00
_cell.angle_beta   90.00
_cell.angle_gamma   90.00
#
_symmetry.space_group_name_H-M   'P 1'
#
loop_
_entity.id
_entity.type
_entity.pdbx_description
1 polymer ?
#
loop_
_entity_poly.entity_id
_entity_poly.type
_entity_poly.pdbx_seq_one_letter_code
_entity_poly.pdbx_strand_id
1 'polypeptide(L)'
;MEKQKAVEAILEVLKSVQELSGRKVGVITAATCPIGDLDEFDSLSGVEASSMLSGRIGFEIPGVNAFVNEKGTKALSVDQIADAICRVAAEAKA
;
A
#
# COMPACT_ATOMS: atom_id res chain seq x y z
N MET A 1 6.52 0.75 13.62
CA MET A 1 7.02 -0.42 12.83
C MET A 1 8.29 0.01 12.11
N GLU A 2 9.20 -0.91 11.76
CA GLU A 2 10.37 -0.58 10.94
C GLU A 2 9.97 -0.36 9.47
N LYS A 3 10.51 0.67 8.82
CA LYS A 3 10.15 1.04 7.43
C LYS A 3 10.34 -0.11 6.45
N GLN A 4 11.43 -0.87 6.60
CA GLN A 4 11.70 -2.04 5.75
C GLN A 4 10.58 -3.09 5.81
N LYS A 5 10.04 -3.37 7.00
CA LYS A 5 8.91 -4.31 7.17
C LYS A 5 7.63 -3.77 6.54
N ALA A 6 7.40 -2.46 6.62
CA ALA A 6 6.27 -1.82 5.95
C ALA A 6 6.38 -1.97 4.42
N VAL A 7 7.56 -1.69 3.87
CA VAL A 7 7.84 -1.87 2.43
C VAL A 7 7.60 -3.32 2.02
N GLU A 8 8.15 -4.30 2.74
CA GLU A 8 7.96 -5.72 2.45
C GLU A 8 6.48 -6.10 2.42
N ALA A 9 5.70 -5.70 3.43
CA ALA A 9 4.26 -5.96 3.47
C ALA A 9 3.51 -5.32 2.29
N ILE A 10 3.84 -4.07 1.94
CA ILE A 10 3.25 -3.39 0.77
C ILE A 10 3.56 -4.16 -0.51
N LEU A 11 4.82 -4.55 -0.72
CA LEU A 11 5.24 -5.27 -1.92
C LEU A 11 4.52 -6.61 -2.05
N GLU A 12 4.38 -7.37 -0.96
CA GLU A 12 3.66 -8.65 -0.96
C GLU A 12 2.18 -8.47 -1.27
N VAL A 13 1.53 -7.46 -0.71
CA VAL A 13 0.12 -7.16 -1.00
C VAL A 13 -0.08 -6.74 -2.45
N LEU A 14 0.76 -5.84 -2.97
CA LEU A 14 0.66 -5.41 -4.37
C LEU A 14 0.86 -6.56 -5.35
N LYS A 15 1.82 -7.44 -5.08
CA LYS A 15 2.00 -8.68 -5.85
C LYS A 15 0.75 -9.55 -5.79
N SER A 16 0.22 -9.79 -4.59
CA SER A 16 -0.95 -10.64 -4.40
C SER A 16 -2.18 -10.12 -5.14
N VAL A 17 -2.45 -8.80 -5.08
CA VAL A 17 -3.58 -8.18 -5.78
C VAL A 17 -3.43 -8.31 -7.30
N GLN A 18 -2.24 -8.08 -7.85
CA GLN A 18 -1.99 -8.26 -9.29
C GLN A 18 -2.17 -9.73 -9.71
N GLU A 19 -1.62 -10.68 -8.94
CA GLU A 19 -1.73 -12.12 -9.23
C GLU A 19 -3.18 -12.61 -9.19
N LEU A 20 -3.93 -12.23 -8.15
CA LEU A 20 -5.35 -12.59 -8.01
C LEU A 20 -6.21 -11.99 -9.13
N SER A 21 -5.79 -10.85 -9.68
CA SER A 21 -6.46 -10.20 -10.81
C SER A 21 -6.01 -10.75 -12.18
N GLY A 22 -5.07 -11.70 -12.22
CA GLY A 22 -4.49 -12.21 -13.47
C GLY A 22 -3.62 -11.20 -14.22
N ARG A 23 -3.16 -10.15 -13.54
CA ARG A 23 -2.39 -9.04 -14.10
C ARG A 23 -0.90 -9.27 -13.97
N LYS A 24 -0.12 -8.55 -14.77
CA LYS A 24 1.33 -8.66 -14.73
C LYS A 24 1.88 -8.07 -13.42
N VAL A 25 2.62 -8.90 -12.69
CA VAL A 25 3.47 -8.46 -11.59
C VAL A 25 4.77 -7.94 -12.19
N GLY A 26 4.84 -6.63 -12.44
CA GLY A 26 6.07 -5.96 -12.84
C GLY A 26 7.11 -5.92 -11.71
N VAL A 27 8.25 -5.27 -11.97
CA VAL A 27 9.20 -4.95 -10.90
C VAL A 27 8.62 -3.80 -10.07
N ILE A 28 8.33 -4.06 -8.80
CA ILE A 28 7.84 -3.06 -7.85
C ILE A 28 9.01 -2.60 -6.98
N THR A 29 9.25 -1.30 -6.94
CA THR A 29 10.34 -0.67 -6.18
C THR A 29 9.79 0.35 -5.19
N ALA A 30 10.64 0.89 -4.31
CA ALA A 30 10.24 1.95 -3.39
C ALA A 30 9.69 3.21 -4.10
N ALA A 31 10.14 3.48 -5.33
CA ALA A 31 9.69 4.63 -6.11
C ALA A 31 8.38 4.38 -6.89
N THR A 32 7.92 3.13 -6.98
CA THR A 32 6.71 2.77 -7.73
C THR A 32 5.48 3.39 -7.08
N CYS A 33 4.67 4.10 -7.86
CA CYS A 33 3.34 4.59 -7.49
C CYS A 33 2.30 3.58 -7.96
N PRO A 34 1.71 2.76 -7.06
CA PRO A 34 0.87 1.64 -7.49
C PRO A 34 -0.28 2.08 -8.41
N ILE A 35 -1.00 3.13 -8.02
CA ILE A 35 -1.96 3.78 -8.89
C ILE A 35 -1.19 4.60 -9.94
N GLY A 36 -1.18 4.12 -11.17
CA GLY A 36 -0.54 4.76 -12.32
C GLY A 36 0.63 3.96 -12.91
N ASP A 37 1.44 3.29 -12.08
CA ASP A 37 2.58 2.50 -12.57
C ASP A 37 2.28 1.01 -12.71
N LEU A 38 1.35 0.46 -11.91
CA LEU A 38 0.95 -0.94 -12.00
C LEU A 38 -0.22 -1.09 -12.97
N ASP A 39 -0.15 -2.14 -13.79
CA ASP A 39 -1.14 -2.47 -14.80
C ASP A 39 -2.53 -2.61 -14.18
N GLU A 40 -3.48 -1.80 -14.67
CA GLU A 40 -4.87 -1.69 -14.20
C GLU A 40 -5.05 -1.56 -12.68
N PHE A 41 -4.04 -1.08 -11.96
CA PHE A 41 -4.16 -0.81 -10.53
C PHE A 41 -4.75 0.59 -10.34
N ASP A 42 -6.01 0.64 -9.91
CA ASP A 42 -6.77 1.88 -9.76
C ASP A 42 -7.21 2.12 -8.32
N SER A 43 -8.11 3.10 -8.13
CA SER A 43 -8.66 3.44 -6.83
C SER A 43 -9.37 2.26 -6.15
N LEU A 44 -10.05 1.39 -6.89
CA LEU A 44 -10.77 0.25 -6.34
C LEU A 44 -9.79 -0.84 -5.88
N SER A 45 -8.82 -1.20 -6.73
CA SER A 45 -7.74 -2.10 -6.32
C SER A 45 -6.95 -1.55 -5.13
N GLY A 46 -6.81 -0.22 -5.02
CA GLY A 46 -6.22 0.43 -3.85
C GLY A 46 -7.01 0.21 -2.55
N VAL A 47 -8.35 0.20 -2.58
CA VAL A 47 -9.18 -0.10 -1.40
C VAL A 47 -8.99 -1.55 -0.96
N GLU A 48 -9.05 -2.49 -1.91
CA GLU A 48 -8.85 -3.93 -1.65
C GLU A 48 -7.46 -4.20 -1.06
N ALA A 49 -6.42 -3.64 -1.68
CA ALA A 49 -5.05 -3.71 -1.20
C ALA A 49 -4.90 -3.11 0.20
N SER A 50 -5.63 -2.03 0.51
CA SER A 50 -5.57 -1.39 1.85
C SER A 50 -6.13 -2.30 2.93
N SER A 51 -7.26 -2.96 2.65
CA SER A 51 -7.85 -3.95 3.55
C SER A 51 -6.93 -5.15 3.78
N MET A 52 -6.35 -5.69 2.70
CA MET A 52 -5.37 -6.77 2.79
C MET A 52 -4.12 -6.37 3.60
N LEU A 53 -3.67 -5.13 3.43
CA LEU A 53 -2.50 -4.61 4.12
C LEU A 53 -2.74 -4.44 5.62
N SER A 54 -3.87 -3.87 6.04
CA SER A 54 -4.26 -3.79 7.46
C SER A 54 -4.29 -5.17 8.11
N GLY A 55 -4.89 -6.16 7.44
CA GLY A 55 -4.92 -7.54 7.92
C GLY A 55 -3.52 -8.17 8.05
N ARG A 56 -2.59 -7.80 7.17
CA ARG A 56 -1.21 -8.33 7.18
C ARG A 56 -0.33 -7.70 8.25
N ILE A 57 -0.47 -6.40 8.50
CA ILE A 57 0.34 -5.67 9.49
C ILE A 57 -0.27 -5.71 10.90
N GLY A 58 -1.51 -6.18 11.04
CA GLY A 58 -2.17 -6.43 12.32
C GLY A 58 -2.73 -5.19 13.01
N PHE A 59 -2.91 -4.09 12.28
CA PHE A 59 -3.59 -2.88 12.76
C PHE A 59 -4.28 -2.17 11.59
N GLU A 60 -5.29 -1.36 11.93
CA GLU A 60 -6.05 -0.60 10.95
C GLU A 60 -5.26 0.59 10.41
N ILE A 61 -5.14 0.68 9.08
CA ILE A 61 -4.65 1.89 8.41
C ILE A 61 -5.81 2.89 8.28
N PRO A 62 -5.65 4.15 8.73
CA PRO A 62 -6.68 5.17 8.58
C PRO A 62 -7.01 5.45 7.11
N GLY A 63 -8.30 5.68 6.86
CA GLY A 63 -8.81 6.01 5.53
C GLY A 63 -9.22 4.78 4.72
N VAL A 64 -9.83 5.03 3.57
CA VAL A 64 -10.38 3.97 2.70
C VAL A 64 -9.31 3.40 1.76
N ASN A 65 -8.31 4.22 1.40
CA ASN A 65 -7.27 3.84 0.46
C ASN A 65 -5.91 4.39 0.93
N ALA A 66 -5.01 3.48 1.32
CA ALA A 66 -3.66 3.77 1.79
C ALA A 66 -2.69 4.18 0.66
N PHE A 67 -3.08 4.00 -0.60
CA PHE A 67 -2.25 4.24 -1.79
C PHE A 67 -2.41 5.65 -2.38
N VAL A 68 -3.19 6.50 -1.69
CA VAL A 68 -3.35 7.92 -2.00
C VAL A 68 -3.04 8.77 -0.79
N ASN A 69 -2.75 10.05 -1.02
CA ASN A 69 -2.58 11.01 0.08
C ASN A 69 -3.87 11.15 0.90
N GLU A 70 -3.78 11.80 2.08
CA GLU A 70 -4.91 12.01 2.99
C GLU A 70 -6.13 12.70 2.33
N LYS A 71 -5.89 13.47 1.26
CA LYS A 71 -6.95 14.16 0.50
C LYS A 71 -7.56 13.30 -0.61
N GLY A 72 -7.01 12.12 -0.90
CA GLY A 72 -7.41 11.26 -2.01
C GLY A 72 -7.12 11.82 -3.40
N THR A 73 -6.30 12.87 -3.52
CA THR A 73 -6.08 13.61 -4.78
C THR A 73 -4.79 13.21 -5.49
N LYS A 74 -3.91 12.46 -4.83
CA LYS A 74 -2.59 12.10 -5.38
C LYS A 74 -2.21 10.68 -4.98
N ALA A 75 -1.79 9.87 -5.95
CA ALA A 75 -1.18 8.57 -5.70
C ALA A 75 0.15 8.69 -4.96
N LEU A 76 0.41 7.75 -4.07
CA LEU A 76 1.65 7.67 -3.29
C LEU A 76 2.57 6.59 -3.86
N SER A 77 3.88 6.83 -3.74
CA SER A 77 4.88 5.78 -3.95
C SER A 77 4.93 4.80 -2.78
N VAL A 78 5.44 3.60 -3.00
CA VAL A 78 5.65 2.58 -1.94
C VAL A 78 6.42 3.15 -0.74
N ASP A 79 7.44 3.97 -0.97
CA ASP A 79 8.23 4.59 0.09
C ASP A 79 7.39 5.54 0.97
N GLN A 80 6.54 6.35 0.33
CA GLN A 80 5.64 7.28 1.04
C GLN A 80 4.54 6.55 1.80
N ILE A 81 4.01 5.47 1.23
CA ILE A 81 3.03 4.61 1.91
C ILE A 81 3.69 3.97 3.14
N ALA A 82 4.92 3.47 3.01
CA ALA A 82 5.66 2.90 4.14
C ALA A 82 5.88 3.92 5.27
N ASP A 83 6.24 5.16 4.93
CA ASP A 83 6.37 6.24 5.92
C ASP A 83 5.05 6.52 6.65
N ALA A 84 3.93 6.59 5.92
CA ALA A 84 2.60 6.79 6.49
C ALA A 84 2.23 5.65 7.45
N ILE A 85 2.46 4.40 7.05
CA ILE A 85 2.17 3.23 7.89
C ILE A 85 3.08 3.21 9.13
N CYS A 86 4.36 3.56 8.99
CA CYS A 86 5.27 3.65 10.13
C CYS A 86 4.81 4.67 11.16
N ARG A 87 4.28 5.82 10.72
CA ARG A 87 3.69 6.83 11.57
C ARG A 87 2.45 6.30 12.30
N VAL A 88 1.51 5.71 11.58
CA VAL A 88 0.29 5.09 12.16
C VAL A 88 0.67 4.03 13.20
N ALA A 89 1.65 3.19 12.89
CA ALA A 89 2.12 2.15 13.81
C ALA A 89 2.80 2.71 15.07
N ALA A 90 3.32 3.94 15.03
CA ALA A 90 3.86 4.63 16.21
C ALA A 90 2.72 5.22 17.05
N GLU A 91 1.70 5.80 16.40
CA GLU A 91 0.51 6.36 17.05
C GLU A 91 -0.37 5.27 17.68
N ALA A 92 -0.53 4.10 17.05
CA ALA A 92 -1.30 2.96 17.59
C ALA A 92 -0.65 2.26 18.80
N LYS A 93 0.62 2.58 19.09
CA LYS A 93 1.35 2.07 20.26
C LYS A 93 1.47 3.09 21.40
N ALA A 94 1.03 4.33 21.17
CA ALA A 94 0.99 5.40 22.15
C ALA A 94 -0.31 5.33 22.96
#